data_AF-A0A8W8P3G1-F1
#
_entry.id   AF-A0A8W8P3G1-F1
#
_cell.length_a   1.000
_cell.length_b   1.000
_cell.length_c   1.000
_cell.angle_alpha   90.00
_cell.angle_beta   90.00
_cell.angle_gamma   90.00
#
_symmetry.space_group_name_H-M   'P 1'
#
loop_
_entity.id
_entity.type
_entity.pdbx_description
1 polymer ?
#
loop_
_entity_poly.entity_id
_entity_poly.type
_entity_poly.pdbx_seq_one_letter_code
_entity_poly.pdbx_strand_id
1 'polypeptide(L)'
;MLSGAKRLASSPDVRQPITLDILENLLVAVPHVANSSYQRCLFMAMFIIAFYAFLRVGEITVRSHSNPNLLLLSNVSFKTIAKASCMIITMTNFKHNLGKNPVHLEIKPQPIRKFCPVQIMKNYLKVRGVKDGPLFCYGSGRPISRSEFCKGPVIMDNWLRRYPLLLAMYLSLFNIQVSV
;
A
#
# COMPACT_ATOMS: atom_id res chain seq x y z
N MET A 1 -24.24 -21.37 10.47
CA MET A 1 -24.18 -21.49 8.99
C MET A 1 -23.03 -20.63 8.48
N LEU A 2 -21.95 -21.23 7.97
CA LEU A 2 -20.75 -20.52 7.49
C LEU A 2 -20.89 -20.12 6.02
N SER A 3 -21.38 -18.91 5.79
CA SER A 3 -21.50 -18.31 4.46
C SER A 3 -20.13 -17.89 3.91
N GLY A 4 -19.32 -18.86 3.47
CA GLY A 4 -17.98 -18.61 2.91
C GLY A 4 -17.44 -19.67 1.97
N ALA A 5 -18.02 -20.88 1.94
CA ALA A 5 -17.51 -22.01 1.17
C ALA A 5 -18.14 -22.14 -0.24
N LYS A 6 -18.18 -21.06 -1.02
CA LYS A 6 -18.61 -21.11 -2.43
C LYS A 6 -17.49 -20.73 -3.40
N ARG A 7 -16.43 -21.55 -3.45
CA ARG A 7 -15.56 -21.71 -4.63
C ARG A 7 -15.17 -23.19 -4.72
N LEU A 8 -15.94 -23.96 -5.48
CA LEU A 8 -15.75 -25.41 -5.70
C LEU A 8 -14.64 -25.73 -6.74
N ALA A 9 -13.80 -24.75 -7.07
CA ALA A 9 -12.57 -24.94 -7.83
C ALA A 9 -11.49 -24.06 -7.19
N SER A 10 -10.86 -24.59 -6.15
CA SER A 10 -9.71 -23.95 -5.49
C SER A 10 -8.47 -24.31 -6.28
N SER A 11 -8.07 -23.49 -7.25
CA SER A 11 -6.67 -23.48 -7.67
C SER A 11 -5.82 -23.18 -6.43
N PRO A 12 -4.71 -23.90 -6.17
CA PRO A 12 -3.84 -23.59 -5.05
C PRO A 12 -3.41 -22.12 -5.13
N ASP A 13 -3.50 -21.41 -4.00
CA ASP A 13 -3.02 -20.03 -3.92
C ASP A 13 -1.50 -20.05 -3.94
N VAL A 14 -0.92 -19.86 -5.13
CA VAL A 14 0.53 -19.87 -5.35
C VAL A 14 1.20 -18.55 -4.98
N ARG A 15 0.45 -17.58 -4.43
CA ARG A 15 0.99 -16.27 -4.09
C ARG A 15 1.92 -16.38 -2.89
N GLN A 16 3.18 -16.01 -3.07
CA GLN A 16 4.13 -15.93 -1.97
C GLN A 16 3.84 -14.69 -1.12
N PRO A 17 4.08 -14.72 0.20
CA PRO A 17 3.97 -13.53 1.03
C PRO A 17 5.02 -12.51 0.61
N ILE A 18 4.64 -11.22 0.59
CA ILE A 18 5.64 -10.15 0.52
C ILE A 18 6.44 -10.23 1.81
N THR A 19 7.75 -10.47 1.69
CA THR A 19 8.71 -10.40 2.80
C THR A 19 9.28 -8.99 2.91
N LEU A 20 9.94 -8.71 4.03
CA LEU A 20 10.56 -7.40 4.25
C LEU A 20 11.63 -7.09 3.19
N ASP A 21 12.42 -8.07 2.77
CA ASP A 21 13.47 -7.86 1.76
C ASP A 21 12.89 -7.49 0.39
N ILE A 22 11.76 -8.11 0.01
CA ILE A 22 11.02 -7.75 -1.21
C ILE A 22 10.54 -6.31 -1.12
N LEU A 23 9.99 -5.90 0.02
CA LEU A 23 9.55 -4.52 0.24
C LEU A 23 10.72 -3.55 0.11
N GLU A 24 11.86 -3.81 0.75
CA GLU A 24 13.01 -2.92 0.68
C GLU A 24 13.54 -2.80 -0.76
N ASN A 25 13.57 -3.91 -1.52
CA ASN A 25 13.93 -3.91 -2.94
C ASN A 25 12.95 -3.06 -3.78
N LEU A 26 11.64 -3.16 -3.51
CA LEU A 26 10.64 -2.30 -4.15
C LEU A 26 10.86 -0.82 -3.80
N LEU A 27 11.19 -0.49 -2.56
CA LEU A 27 11.44 0.91 -2.16
C LEU A 27 12.71 1.48 -2.80
N VAL A 28 13.76 0.67 -3.00
CA VAL A 28 14.95 1.05 -3.77
C VAL A 28 14.63 1.25 -5.25
N ALA A 29 13.65 0.53 -5.81
CA ALA A 29 13.22 0.68 -7.18
C ALA A 29 12.56 2.03 -7.47
N VAL A 30 11.72 2.52 -6.56
CA VAL A 30 10.79 3.65 -6.77
C VAL A 30 11.44 4.90 -7.39
N PRO A 31 12.65 5.34 -6.99
CA PRO A 31 13.30 6.50 -7.60
C PRO A 31 13.58 6.39 -9.11
N HIS A 32 13.80 5.17 -9.62
CA HIS A 32 14.16 4.91 -11.02
C HIS A 32 12.96 4.92 -11.98
N VAL A 33 11.76 4.99 -11.41
CA VAL A 33 10.53 4.62 -12.10
C VAL A 33 9.45 5.68 -11.93
N ALA A 34 9.44 6.36 -10.78
CA ALA A 34 8.56 7.49 -10.54
C ALA A 34 9.04 8.75 -11.28
N ASN A 35 8.10 9.44 -11.92
CA ASN A 35 8.38 10.56 -12.82
C ASN A 35 8.60 11.89 -12.07
N SER A 36 8.41 11.93 -10.75
CA SER A 36 8.59 13.13 -9.94
C SER A 36 8.93 12.80 -8.49
N SER A 37 9.49 13.77 -7.75
CA SER A 37 9.74 13.65 -6.31
C SER A 37 8.46 13.32 -5.53
N TYR A 38 7.33 13.95 -5.91
CA TYR A 38 6.02 13.65 -5.32
C TYR A 38 5.63 12.18 -5.53
N GLN A 39 5.74 11.67 -6.77
CA GLN A 39 5.40 10.29 -7.07
C GLN A 39 6.30 9.31 -6.31
N ARG A 40 7.59 9.63 -6.13
CA ARG A 40 8.50 8.83 -5.31
C ARG A 40 7.99 8.71 -3.88
N CYS A 41 7.72 9.84 -3.24
CA CYS A 41 7.19 9.86 -1.87
C CYS A 41 5.86 9.11 -1.76
N LEU A 42 4.94 9.34 -2.71
CA LEU A 42 3.64 8.68 -2.76
C LEU A 42 3.78 7.15 -2.84
N PHE A 43 4.51 6.61 -3.82
CA PHE A 43 4.60 5.17 -4.01
C PHE A 43 5.38 4.48 -2.90
N MET A 44 6.46 5.10 -2.40
CA MET A 44 7.17 4.57 -1.21
C MET A 44 6.23 4.48 -0.01
N ALA A 45 5.43 5.52 0.24
CA ALA A 45 4.45 5.54 1.33
C ALA A 45 3.35 4.50 1.15
N MET A 46 2.83 4.31 -0.07
CA MET A 46 1.84 3.28 -0.36
C MET A 46 2.37 1.87 -0.08
N PHE A 47 3.56 1.52 -0.60
CA PHE A 47 4.11 0.19 -0.42
C PHE A 47 4.45 -0.12 1.04
N ILE A 48 5.11 0.83 1.73
CA ILE A 48 5.51 0.59 3.11
C ILE A 48 4.31 0.48 4.05
N ILE A 49 3.27 1.29 3.86
CA ILE A 49 2.08 1.23 4.72
C ILE A 49 1.18 0.06 4.37
N ALA A 50 1.05 -0.32 3.10
CA ALA A 50 0.36 -1.55 2.73
C ALA A 50 0.96 -2.77 3.45
N PHE A 51 2.29 -2.83 3.55
CA PHE A 51 3.01 -3.89 4.25
C PHE A 51 2.82 -3.81 5.78
N TYR A 52 3.19 -2.69 6.42
CA TYR A 52 3.23 -2.60 7.89
C TYR A 52 1.84 -2.55 8.54
N ALA A 53 0.81 -2.06 7.85
CA ALA A 53 -0.58 -2.08 8.35
C ALA A 53 -1.40 -3.24 7.76
N PHE A 54 -0.80 -4.14 6.98
CA PHE A 54 -1.49 -5.26 6.32
C PHE A 54 -2.72 -4.82 5.51
N LEU A 55 -2.64 -3.65 4.88
CA LEU A 55 -3.76 -3.07 4.16
C LEU A 55 -3.98 -3.79 2.84
N ARG A 56 -5.25 -3.98 2.50
CA ARG A 56 -5.61 -4.47 1.17
C ARG A 56 -5.45 -3.34 0.16
N VAL A 57 -5.17 -3.70 -1.09
CA VAL A 57 -5.13 -2.72 -2.21
C VAL A 57 -6.43 -1.91 -2.29
N GLY A 58 -7.56 -2.51 -1.94
CA GLY A 58 -8.86 -1.84 -1.88
C GLY A 58 -9.02 -0.83 -0.74
N GLU A 59 -8.10 -0.70 0.21
CA GLU A 59 -8.16 0.33 1.27
C GLU A 59 -7.32 1.55 0.90
N ILE A 60 -6.41 1.41 -0.07
CA ILE A 60 -5.47 2.46 -0.50
C ILE A 60 -5.65 2.91 -1.96
N THR A 61 -6.55 2.27 -2.71
CA THR A 61 -6.87 2.62 -4.09
C THR A 61 -8.37 2.65 -4.33
N VAL A 62 -8.78 3.37 -5.37
CA VAL A 62 -10.18 3.41 -5.83
C VAL A 62 -10.40 2.49 -7.03
N ARG A 63 -11.62 2.01 -7.17
CA ARG A 63 -12.14 1.48 -8.45
C ARG A 63 -13.04 2.53 -9.08
N SER A 64 -13.71 2.18 -10.18
CA SER A 64 -14.64 3.07 -10.91
C SER A 64 -15.81 3.60 -10.08
N HIS A 65 -16.04 3.08 -8.87
CA HIS A 65 -17.13 3.49 -7.97
C HIS A 65 -16.59 3.95 -6.61
N SER A 66 -17.44 4.66 -5.87
CA SER A 66 -17.19 5.06 -4.48
C SER A 66 -16.76 3.85 -3.63
N ASN A 67 -15.68 4.05 -2.87
CA ASN A 67 -15.10 3.02 -2.02
C ASN A 67 -15.21 3.47 -0.55
N PRO A 68 -16.20 2.95 0.20
CA PRO A 68 -16.46 3.39 1.57
C PRO A 68 -15.35 2.97 2.56
N ASN A 69 -14.43 2.09 2.15
CA ASN A 69 -13.31 1.62 2.95
C ASN A 69 -11.98 2.29 2.53
N LEU A 70 -12.02 3.30 1.66
CA LEU A 70 -10.82 4.03 1.27
C LEU A 70 -10.28 4.82 2.47
N LEU A 71 -8.99 4.66 2.74
CA LEU A 71 -8.29 5.44 3.74
C LEU A 71 -8.25 6.92 3.36
N LEU A 72 -8.72 7.74 4.28
CA LEU A 72 -8.68 9.19 4.21
C LEU A 72 -7.54 9.74 5.07
N LEU A 73 -7.16 10.98 4.81
CA LEU A 73 -6.18 11.68 5.65
C LEU A 73 -6.58 11.68 7.13
N SER A 74 -7.87 11.91 7.41
CA SER A 74 -8.45 11.96 8.75
C SER A 74 -8.34 10.63 9.52
N ASN A 75 -8.08 9.51 8.83
CA ASN A 75 -7.84 8.23 9.47
C ASN A 75 -6.42 8.12 10.06
N VAL A 76 -5.50 9.02 9.71
CA VAL A 76 -4.10 8.95 10.14
C VAL A 76 -3.83 9.99 11.21
N SER A 77 -3.22 9.55 12.31
CA SER A 77 -2.73 10.44 13.37
C SER A 77 -1.35 9.98 13.85
N PHE A 78 -0.63 10.86 14.54
CA PHE A 78 0.64 10.52 15.19
C PHE A 78 0.52 10.71 16.69
N LYS A 79 1.06 9.76 17.46
CA LYS A 79 1.11 9.81 18.92
C LYS A 79 2.51 9.53 19.39
N THR A 80 2.95 10.22 20.44
CA THR A 80 4.21 9.91 21.11
C THR A 80 3.95 8.88 22.19
N ILE A 81 4.54 7.69 22.04
CA ILE A 81 4.42 6.58 22.99
C ILE A 81 5.84 6.21 23.42
N ALA A 82 6.12 6.24 24.73
CA ALA A 82 7.45 5.91 25.27
C ALA A 82 8.62 6.60 24.54
N LYS A 83 8.50 7.92 24.30
CA LYS A 83 9.46 8.77 23.57
C LYS A 83 9.60 8.48 22.06
N ALA A 84 8.84 7.54 21.50
CA ALA A 84 8.80 7.26 20.08
C ALA A 84 7.54 7.86 19.44
N SER A 85 7.67 8.53 18.30
CA SER A 85 6.53 9.00 17.51
C SER A 85 5.98 7.85 16.67
N CYS A 86 4.88 7.26 17.10
CA CYS A 86 4.15 6.21 16.39
C CYS A 86 3.08 6.81 15.48
N MET A 87 2.77 6.10 14.40
CA MET A 87 1.65 6.43 13.52
C MET A 87 0.46 5.52 13.85
N ILE A 88 -0.74 6.08 13.93
CA ILE A 88 -1.98 5.36 14.18
C ILE A 88 -2.88 5.51 12.95
N ILE A 89 -3.32 4.39 12.39
CA ILE A 89 -4.35 4.34 11.34
C ILE A 89 -5.65 3.87 11.99
N THR A 90 -6.70 4.68 11.90
CA THR A 90 -8.02 4.38 12.47
C THR A 90 -8.99 3.98 11.37
N MET A 91 -9.35 2.70 11.33
CA MET A 91 -10.31 2.13 10.38
C MET A 91 -11.69 2.06 11.02
N THR A 92 -12.66 2.78 10.46
CA THR A 92 -14.05 2.79 10.95
C THR A 92 -15.00 1.93 10.10
N ASN A 93 -14.63 1.65 8.85
CA ASN A 93 -15.43 0.87 7.91
C ASN A 93 -14.60 -0.31 7.39
N PHE A 94 -15.00 -1.54 7.77
CA PHE A 94 -14.38 -2.78 7.28
C PHE A 94 -15.39 -3.94 7.31
N LYS A 95 -15.16 -4.98 6.48
CA LYS A 95 -16.12 -6.05 6.15
C LYS A 95 -16.77 -6.77 7.34
N HIS A 96 -16.15 -6.74 8.52
CA HIS A 96 -16.63 -7.42 9.73
C HIS A 96 -17.10 -6.47 10.83
N ASN A 97 -17.26 -5.18 10.54
CA ASN A 97 -17.64 -4.17 11.54
C ASN A 97 -19.16 -4.14 11.82
N LEU A 98 -19.71 -5.25 12.30
CA LEU A 98 -21.12 -5.36 12.72
C LEU A 98 -21.45 -4.44 13.91
N GLY A 99 -20.44 -3.96 14.65
CA GLY A 99 -20.58 -3.12 15.85
C GLY A 99 -20.14 -1.66 15.71
N LYS A 100 -19.73 -1.18 14.52
CA LYS A 100 -19.18 0.18 14.26
C LYS A 100 -17.98 0.62 15.13
N ASN A 101 -17.29 -0.32 15.77
CA ASN A 101 -16.13 0.03 16.60
C ASN A 101 -14.92 0.35 15.70
N PRO A 102 -14.21 1.46 15.95
CA PRO A 102 -12.98 1.77 15.22
C PRO A 102 -11.88 0.76 15.57
N VAL A 103 -11.10 0.36 14.58
CA VAL A 103 -9.87 -0.42 14.76
C VAL A 103 -8.67 0.51 14.62
N HIS A 104 -7.76 0.47 15.59
CA HIS A 104 -6.53 1.25 15.57
C HIS A 104 -5.35 0.36 15.23
N LEU A 105 -4.70 0.65 14.11
CA LEU A 105 -3.46 0.00 13.69
C LEU A 105 -2.30 0.91 14.09
N GLU A 106 -1.51 0.47 15.07
CA GLU A 106 -0.31 1.18 15.50
C GLU A 106 0.90 0.73 14.68
N ILE A 107 1.57 1.68 14.05
CA ILE A 107 2.83 1.50 13.34
C ILE A 107 3.92 2.22 14.13
N LYS A 108 4.84 1.43 14.68
CA LYS A 108 6.01 1.93 15.40
C LYS A 108 7.12 2.35 14.43
N PRO A 109 7.94 3.36 14.78
CA PRO A 109 9.11 3.71 13.99
C PRO A 109 10.13 2.57 13.99
N GLN A 110 10.85 2.42 12.89
CA GLN A 110 11.91 1.43 12.71
C GLN A 110 13.24 2.14 12.38
N PRO A 111 13.90 2.79 13.37
CA PRO A 111 15.02 3.69 13.13
C PRO A 111 16.30 2.99 12.63
N ILE A 112 16.47 1.71 12.96
CA ILE A 112 17.64 0.90 12.57
C ILE A 112 17.52 0.46 11.10
N ARG A 113 16.29 0.41 10.56
CA ARG A 113 16.03 -0.03 9.20
C ARG A 113 16.32 1.10 8.21
N LYS A 114 16.78 0.73 7.01
CA LYS A 114 17.01 1.66 5.89
C LYS A 114 15.76 2.47 5.54
N PHE A 115 14.59 1.85 5.68
CA PHE A 115 13.30 2.46 5.37
C PHE A 115 12.37 2.42 6.60
N CYS A 116 12.35 3.52 7.37
CA CYS A 116 11.44 3.65 8.50
C CYS A 116 10.01 4.00 8.03
N PRO A 117 8.97 3.20 8.37
CA PRO A 117 7.59 3.42 7.90
C PRO A 117 7.02 4.77 8.35
N VAL A 118 7.23 5.13 9.61
CA VAL A 118 6.78 6.41 10.16
C VAL A 118 7.47 7.58 9.45
N GLN A 119 8.77 7.48 9.20
CA GLN A 119 9.52 8.57 8.56
C GLN A 119 9.11 8.75 7.09
N ILE A 120 8.96 7.65 6.34
CA ILE A 120 8.49 7.70 4.95
C ILE A 120 7.09 8.32 4.89
N MET A 121 6.20 7.96 5.80
CA MET A 121 4.88 8.58 5.86
C MET A 121 4.93 10.07 6.18
N LYS A 122 5.75 10.48 7.15
CA LYS A 122 5.95 11.91 7.44
C LYS A 122 6.46 12.67 6.22
N ASN A 123 7.39 12.09 5.46
CA ASN A 123 7.91 12.71 4.24
C ASN A 123 6.83 12.85 3.16
N TYR A 124 6.01 11.83 2.97
CA TYR A 124 4.88 11.91 2.03
C TYR A 124 3.83 12.93 2.46
N LEU A 125 3.43 12.95 3.74
CA LEU A 125 2.42 13.89 4.23
C LEU A 125 2.86 15.36 4.10
N LYS A 126 4.16 15.65 4.21
CA LYS A 126 4.70 16.99 3.94
C LYS A 126 4.43 17.44 2.50
N VAL A 127 4.60 16.57 1.50
CA VAL A 127 4.38 16.91 0.10
C VAL A 127 2.92 16.77 -0.34
N ARG A 128 2.14 15.89 0.30
CA ARG A 128 0.70 15.74 0.10
C ARG A 128 -0.07 17.00 0.51
N GLY A 129 0.36 17.63 1.60
CA GLY A 129 -0.33 18.76 2.20
C GLY A 129 -1.54 18.36 3.07
N VAL A 130 -2.26 19.38 3.54
CA VAL A 130 -3.29 19.26 4.59
C VAL A 130 -4.72 19.13 4.06
N LYS A 131 -4.92 19.21 2.73
CA LYS A 131 -6.27 19.15 2.14
C LYS A 131 -6.93 17.80 2.43
N ASP A 132 -8.18 17.84 2.85
CA ASP A 132 -8.97 16.63 3.09
C ASP A 132 -9.17 15.77 1.84
N GLY A 133 -9.43 14.49 2.06
CA GLY A 133 -9.68 13.50 1.02
C GLY A 133 -8.88 12.22 1.19
N PRO A 134 -8.67 11.46 0.10
CA PRO A 134 -7.90 10.22 0.11
C PRO A 134 -6.52 10.42 0.74
N LEU A 135 -6.07 9.46 1.54
CA LEU A 135 -4.74 9.48 2.13
C LEU A 135 -3.68 9.46 1.02
N PHE A 136 -3.83 8.53 0.08
CA PHE A 136 -2.97 8.40 -1.09
C PHE A 136 -3.63 9.01 -2.32
N CYS A 137 -3.04 10.10 -2.82
CA CYS A 137 -3.54 10.83 -3.98
C CYS A 137 -2.38 11.47 -4.75
N TYR A 138 -2.61 11.80 -6.01
CA TYR A 138 -1.69 12.63 -6.79
C TYR A 138 -1.72 14.07 -6.27
N GLY A 139 -0.74 14.90 -6.67
CA GLY A 139 -0.66 16.30 -6.26
C GLY A 139 -1.91 17.13 -6.59
N SER A 140 -2.74 16.68 -7.55
CA SER A 140 -4.05 17.27 -7.86
C SER A 140 -5.16 16.93 -6.84
N GLY A 141 -4.90 16.04 -5.88
CA GLY A 141 -5.88 15.47 -4.96
C GLY A 141 -6.64 14.27 -5.52
N ARG A 142 -6.40 13.88 -6.78
CA ARG A 142 -7.03 12.72 -7.41
C ARG A 142 -6.58 11.42 -6.73
N PRO A 143 -7.50 10.52 -6.31
CA PRO A 143 -7.14 9.23 -5.74
C PRO A 143 -6.42 8.34 -6.77
N ILE A 144 -5.60 7.42 -6.27
CA ILE A 144 -4.92 6.42 -7.10
C ILE A 144 -5.89 5.31 -7.45
N SER A 145 -6.10 5.05 -8.74
CA SER A 145 -6.93 3.91 -9.14
C SER A 145 -6.18 2.59 -8.95
N ARG A 146 -6.94 1.51 -8.70
CA ARG A 146 -6.37 0.17 -8.63
C ARG A 146 -5.68 -0.21 -9.93
N SER A 147 -6.24 0.20 -11.07
CA SER A 147 -5.57 0.01 -12.34
C SER A 147 -4.27 0.77 -12.41
N GLU A 148 -4.13 2.01 -11.95
CA GLU A 148 -2.81 2.69 -11.99
C GLU A 148 -1.80 2.07 -11.02
N PHE A 149 -2.24 1.68 -9.82
CA PHE A 149 -1.39 1.05 -8.83
C PHE A 149 -0.90 -0.34 -9.29
N CYS A 150 -1.78 -1.13 -9.91
CA CYS A 150 -1.44 -2.45 -10.46
C CYS A 150 -0.82 -2.38 -11.87
N LYS A 151 -1.22 -1.40 -12.70
CA LYS A 151 -0.67 -1.04 -14.02
C LYS A 151 0.53 -0.08 -13.90
N GLY A 152 1.21 -0.08 -12.76
CA GLY A 152 2.59 0.36 -12.65
C GLY A 152 3.61 -0.36 -13.57
N PRO A 153 3.26 -1.05 -14.67
CA PRO A 153 4.09 -1.33 -15.84
C PRO A 153 4.95 -0.23 -16.46
N VAL A 154 4.67 1.07 -16.35
CA VAL A 154 5.71 2.05 -16.79
C VAL A 154 6.90 2.06 -15.81
N ILE A 155 6.60 1.73 -14.55
CA ILE A 155 7.58 1.53 -13.49
C ILE A 155 8.23 0.15 -13.59
N MET A 156 7.46 -0.88 -13.97
CA MET A 156 7.93 -2.26 -14.04
C MET A 156 8.56 -2.65 -15.38
N ASP A 157 8.20 -2.10 -16.55
CA ASP A 157 8.81 -2.51 -17.83
C ASP A 157 10.30 -2.15 -17.94
N ASN A 158 10.71 -1.06 -17.30
CA ASN A 158 12.13 -0.71 -17.14
C ASN A 158 12.83 -1.53 -16.05
N TRP A 159 12.08 -2.06 -15.08
CA TRP A 159 12.58 -2.89 -13.98
C TRP A 159 12.71 -4.36 -14.38
N LEU A 160 11.74 -4.86 -15.15
CA LEU A 160 11.64 -6.19 -15.74
C LEU A 160 12.75 -6.44 -16.77
N ARG A 161 13.20 -5.40 -17.49
CA ARG A 161 14.38 -5.48 -18.37
C ARG A 161 15.72 -5.58 -17.64
N ARG A 162 15.77 -5.22 -16.35
CA ARG A 162 17.04 -5.11 -15.59
C ARG A 162 17.26 -6.25 -14.58
N TYR A 163 16.21 -6.91 -14.07
CA TYR A 163 16.31 -7.96 -13.03
C TYR A 163 15.32 -9.13 -13.22
N PRO A 164 15.64 -10.15 -14.05
CA PRO A 164 14.71 -11.22 -14.44
C PRO A 164 14.32 -12.18 -13.30
N LEU A 165 15.10 -12.30 -12.23
CA LEU A 165 14.81 -13.19 -11.10
C LEU A 165 13.64 -12.69 -10.22
N LEU A 166 13.31 -11.40 -10.29
CA LEU A 166 12.19 -10.79 -9.53
C LEU A 166 10.85 -10.83 -10.29
N LEU A 167 10.88 -11.18 -11.59
CA LEU A 167 9.68 -11.46 -12.40
C LEU A 167 8.88 -12.63 -11.82
N ALA A 168 9.57 -13.68 -11.35
CA ALA A 168 8.94 -14.83 -10.71
C ALA A 168 8.20 -14.46 -9.41
N MET A 169 8.69 -13.46 -8.68
CA MET A 169 8.10 -12.98 -7.43
C MET A 169 6.91 -12.03 -7.68
N TYR A 170 6.97 -11.22 -8.75
CA TYR A 170 5.85 -10.36 -9.15
C TYR A 170 4.68 -11.16 -9.77
N LEU A 171 4.99 -12.12 -10.64
CA LEU A 171 4.00 -13.03 -11.22
C LEU A 171 3.35 -13.91 -10.16
N SER A 172 4.11 -14.33 -9.15
CA SER A 172 3.54 -15.05 -8.00
C SER A 172 2.67 -14.14 -7.13
N LEU A 173 3.01 -12.86 -6.91
CA LEU A 173 2.23 -11.97 -6.04
C LEU A 173 0.92 -11.45 -6.66
N PHE A 174 0.86 -11.27 -7.99
CA PHE A 174 -0.27 -10.63 -8.67
C PHE A 174 -1.00 -11.47 -9.72
N ASN A 175 -0.53 -12.70 -10.01
CA ASN A 175 -1.19 -13.70 -10.85
C ASN A 175 -1.66 -13.17 -12.22
N ILE A 176 -0.74 -12.53 -12.96
CA ILE A 176 -0.94 -12.19 -14.37
C ILE A 176 -0.40 -13.37 -15.18
N GLN A 177 -1.28 -14.12 -15.85
CA GLN A 177 -0.85 -15.09 -16.84
C GLN A 177 -0.34 -14.35 -18.08
N VAL A 178 0.92 -14.59 -18.44
CA VAL A 178 1.42 -14.29 -19.79
C VAL A 178 1.17 -15.55 -20.61
N SER A 179 0.19 -15.50 -21.50
CA SER A 179 0.10 -16.49 -22.58
C SER A 179 1.26 -16.21 -23.52
N VAL A 180 2.14 -17.19 -23.67
CA VAL A 180 3.18 -17.22 -24.72
C VAL A 180 2.51 -17.32 -26.08
#